data_AF-A0A533YE52-F1
#
_entry.id   AF-A0A533YE52-F1
#
_cell.length_a   1.000
_cell.length_b   1.000
_cell.length_c   1.000
_cell.angle_alpha   90.00
_cell.angle_beta   90.00
_cell.angle_gamma   90.00
#
_symmetry.space_group_name_H-M   'P 1'
#
loop_
_entity.id
_entity.type
_entity.pdbx_description
1 polymer ?
#
loop_
_entity_poly.entity_id
_entity_poly.type
_entity_poly.pdbx_seq_one_letter_code
_entity_poly.pdbx_strand_id
1 'polypeptide(L)' 'MSPVVQKCSLCRRVRDDGGTEVGQETWGDLRDFLIKYDLRPIDVDFSHTFCPECAHAYRNALLYRTPQALKVSGDAGS' A
#
# COMPACT_ATOMS: atom_id res chain seq x y z
N MET A 1 -18.96 2.50 -17.58
CA MET A 1 -17.52 2.37 -17.26
C MET A 1 -17.45 2.14 -15.76
N SER A 2 -16.88 1.03 -15.31
CA SER A 2 -16.81 0.70 -13.88
C SER A 2 -15.76 1.59 -13.19
N PRO A 3 -15.96 2.02 -11.93
CA PRO A 3 -14.94 2.74 -11.18
C PRO A 3 -13.72 1.83 -10.93
N VAL A 4 -12.52 2.42 -11.05
CA VAL A 4 -11.27 1.75 -10.69
C VAL A 4 -10.90 2.11 -9.26
N VAL A 5 -10.90 1.11 -8.37
CA VAL A 5 -10.60 1.29 -6.94
C VAL A 5 -9.23 0.67 -6.62
N GLN A 6 -8.39 1.42 -5.91
CA GLN A 6 -7.09 0.90 -5.47
C GLN A 6 -7.28 -0.08 -4.31
N LYS A 7 -6.64 -1.25 -4.43
CA LYS A 7 -6.70 -2.32 -3.45
C LYS A 7 -5.30 -2.73 -3.01
N CYS A 8 -5.09 -2.81 -1.70
CA CYS A 8 -3.83 -3.25 -1.14
C CYS A 8 -3.61 -4.74 -1.43
N SER A 9 -2.49 -5.08 -2.05
CA SER A 9 -2.13 -6.46 -2.38
C SER A 9 -1.81 -7.31 -1.14
N LEU A 10 -1.48 -6.69 0.00
CA LEU A 10 -1.20 -7.42 1.25
C LEU A 10 -2.42 -7.53 2.15
N CYS A 11 -2.95 -6.40 2.63
CA CYS A 11 -4.03 -6.40 3.62
C CYS A 11 -5.44 -6.32 3.03
N ARG A 12 -5.57 -6.27 1.69
CA ARG A 12 -6.84 -6.28 0.94
C ARG A 12 -7.76 -5.08 1.16
N ARG A 13 -7.39 -4.14 2.04
CA ARG A 13 -8.05 -2.84 2.20
C ARG A 13 -8.10 -2.07 0.89
N VAL A 14 -9.15 -1.28 0.72
CA VAL A 14 -9.36 -0.44 -0.46
C VAL A 14 -9.23 1.02 -0.11
N ARG A 15 -8.79 1.81 -1.08
CA ARG A 15 -8.73 3.25 -0.97
C ARG A 15 -10.12 3.85 -1.15
N ASP A 16 -10.56 4.62 -0.17
CA ASP A 16 -11.78 5.41 -0.20
C ASP A 16 -11.39 6.89 -0.24
N ASP A 17 -11.48 7.50 -1.42
CA ASP A 17 -11.13 8.91 -1.61
C ASP A 17 -12.30 9.86 -1.29
N GLY A 18 -13.49 9.34 -0.95
CA GLY A 18 -14.62 10.12 -0.41
C GLY A 18 -15.12 11.31 -1.27
N GLY A 19 -14.58 11.54 -2.46
CA GLY A 19 -14.78 12.77 -3.23
C GLY A 19 -14.08 14.01 -2.65
N THR A 20 -13.13 13.86 -1.72
CA THR A 20 -12.47 15.01 -1.05
C THR A 20 -10.95 15.02 -1.25
N GLU A 21 -10.38 16.21 -1.00
CA GLU A 21 -9.09 16.72 -1.45
C GLU A 21 -7.89 15.75 -1.45
N VAL A 22 -7.01 15.97 -2.42
CA VAL A 22 -5.71 15.33 -2.58
C VAL A 22 -4.92 15.42 -1.27
N GLY A 23 -4.73 14.29 -0.57
CA GLY A 23 -3.81 14.21 0.57
C GLY A 23 -4.31 13.46 1.79
N GLN A 24 -5.61 13.17 1.90
CA GLN A 24 -6.15 12.30 2.97
C GLN A 24 -6.62 10.96 2.40
N GLU A 25 -5.65 10.13 2.00
CA GLU A 25 -5.95 8.78 1.50
C GLU A 25 -6.43 7.89 2.66
N THR A 26 -7.74 7.63 2.74
CA THR A 26 -8.28 6.69 3.72
C THR A 26 -8.34 5.27 3.15
N TRP A 27 -7.79 4.31 3.89
CA TRP A 27 -7.76 2.90 3.50
C TRP A 27 -8.66 2.09 4.43
N GLY A 28 -9.76 1.57 3.90
CA GLY A 28 -10.82 0.89 4.65
C GLY A 28 -11.09 -0.54 4.20
N ASP A 29 -12.05 -1.18 4.86
CA ASP A 29 -12.50 -2.52 4.49
C ASP A 29 -13.28 -2.52 3.16
N LEU A 30 -13.12 -3.57 2.36
CA LEU A 30 -13.80 -3.69 1.07
C LEU A 30 -15.32 -3.81 1.23
N ARG A 31 -15.80 -4.55 2.22
CA ARG A 31 -17.24 -4.74 2.44
C ARG A 31 -17.90 -3.42 2.81
N ASP A 32 -17.28 -2.68 3.72
CA ASP A 32 -17.79 -1.38 4.17
C ASP A 32 -17.82 -0.37 3.02
N PHE A 33 -16.78 -0.37 2.18
CA PHE A 33 -16.74 0.43 0.95
C PHE A 33 -17.89 0.07 0.00
N LEU A 34 -18.09 -1.22 -0.29
CA LEU A 34 -19.15 -1.69 -1.20
C LEU A 34 -20.55 -1.33 -0.67
N ILE A 35 -20.78 -1.47 0.64
CA ILE A 35 -22.04 -1.06 1.29
C ILE A 35 -22.23 0.46 1.20
N LYS A 36 -21.19 1.24 1.50
CA LYS A 36 -21.25 2.72 1.50
C LYS A 36 -21.67 3.28 0.15
N TYR A 37 -21.20 2.67 -0.94
CA TYR A 37 -21.45 3.14 -2.31
C TYR A 37 -22.52 2.34 -3.06
N ASP A 38 -23.21 1.39 -2.39
CA ASP A 38 -24.21 0.49 -3.00
C ASP A 38 -23.67 -0.25 -4.24
N LEU A 39 -22.47 -0.81 -4.13
CA LEU A 39 -21.76 -1.51 -5.20
C LEU A 39 -21.67 -3.01 -4.90
N ARG A 40 -21.65 -3.84 -5.95
CA ARG A 40 -21.24 -5.24 -5.84
C ARG A 40 -19.80 -5.40 -6.32
N PRO A 41 -19.08 -6.46 -5.91
CA PRO A 41 -17.71 -6.70 -6.38
C PRO A 41 -17.54 -6.75 -7.90
N ILE A 42 -18.58 -7.16 -8.63
CA ILE A 42 -18.57 -7.23 -10.11
C ILE A 42 -18.70 -5.85 -10.78
N ASP A 43 -19.16 -4.85 -10.03
CA ASP A 43 -19.38 -3.49 -10.52
C ASP A 43 -18.12 -2.62 -10.37
N VAL A 44 -17.00 -3.18 -9.86
CA VAL A 44 -15.77 -2.45 -9.52
C VAL A 44 -14.55 -3.13 -10.13
N ASP A 45 -13.72 -2.34 -10.82
CA ASP A 45 -12.41 -2.79 -11.26
C ASP A 45 -11.36 -2.48 -10.18
N PHE A 46 -10.47 -3.42 -9.89
CA PHE A 46 -9.45 -3.23 -8.87
C PHE A 46 -8.07 -2.98 -9.48
N SER A 47 -7.45 -1.86 -9.09
CA SER A 47 -6.02 -1.62 -9.32
C SER A 47 -5.23 -2.04 -8.09
N HIS A 48 -4.23 -2.89 -8.27
CA HIS A 48 -3.46 -3.46 -7.18
C HIS A 48 -2.24 -2.59 -6.81
N THR A 49 -2.16 -2.17 -5.54
CA THR A 49 -1.05 -1.38 -4.99
C THR A 49 -0.80 -1.74 -3.52
N PHE A 50 -0.06 -0.94 -2.75
CA PHE A 50 0.09 -1.09 -1.30
C PHE A 50 -0.47 0.11 -0.57
N CYS A 51 -1.20 -0.13 0.54
CA CYS A 51 -1.53 0.95 1.46
C CYS A 51 -0.28 1.47 2.18
N PRO A 52 -0.28 2.70 2.73
CA PRO A 52 0.88 3.30 3.38
C PRO A 52 1.52 2.41 4.46
N GLU A 53 0.70 1.78 5.30
CA GLU A 53 1.16 0.88 6.36
C GLU A 53 1.90 -0.35 5.79
N CYS A 54 1.32 -1.00 4.78
CA CYS A 54 1.93 -2.15 4.11
C CYS A 54 3.18 -1.75 3.31
N ALA A 55 3.17 -0.59 2.66
CA ALA A 55 4.32 -0.06 1.94
C ALA A 55 5.48 0.28 2.87
N HIS A 56 5.20 0.80 4.07
CA HIS A 56 6.21 1.07 5.10
C HIS A 56 6.77 -0.23 5.67
N ALA A 57 5.92 -1.20 6.03
CA ALA A 57 6.35 -2.50 6.52
C ALA A 57 7.21 -3.25 5.48
N TYR A 58 6.81 -3.23 4.22
CA TYR A 58 7.57 -3.84 3.13
C TYR A 58 8.94 -3.16 2.94
N ARG A 59 9.00 -1.83 2.94
CA ARG A 59 10.27 -1.08 2.87
C ARG A 59 11.18 -1.41 4.05
N ASN A 60 10.65 -1.44 5.26
CA ASN A 60 11.44 -1.79 6.45
C ASN A 60 11.97 -3.22 6.35
N ALA A 61 11.14 -4.17 5.94
CA ALA A 61 11.57 -5.55 5.76
C ALA A 61 12.72 -5.68 4.73
N LEU A 62 12.71 -4.85 3.67
CA LEU A 62 13.81 -4.79 2.71
C LEU A 62 15.07 -4.17 3.30
N LEU A 63 14.95 -3.09 4.09
CA LEU A 63 16.08 -2.45 4.78
C LEU A 63 16.73 -3.36 5.84
N TYR A 64 15.95 -4.22 6.49
CA TYR A 64 16.46 -5.22 7.42
C TYR A 64 16.96 -6.50 6.74
N ARG A 65 16.61 -6.74 5.47
CA ARG A 65 17.16 -7.82 4.64
C ARG A 65 18.41 -7.41 3.86
N THR A 66 18.75 -6.12 3.78
CA THR A 66 20.11 -5.72 3.41
C THR A 66 21.05 -6.11 4.54
N PRO A 67 22.04 -6.98 4.31
CA PRO A 67 23.06 -7.22 5.31
C PRO A 67 23.77 -5.89 5.57
N GLN A 68 23.86 -5.49 6.83
CA GLN A 68 24.84 -4.51 7.30
C GLN A 68 26.26 -5.09 7.14
N ALA A 69 26.69 -5.39 5.92
CA ALA A 69 27.96 -6.03 5.62
C ALA A 69 28.75 -5.29 4.53
N LEU A 70 28.77 -3.95 4.59
CA LEU A 70 29.68 -3.13 3.79
C LEU A 70 30.09 -1.86 4.53
N LYS A 71 30.46 -1.98 5.81
CA LYS A 71 31.29 -0.98 6.51
C LYS A 71 32.22 -1.66 7.53
N VAL A 72 33.39 -2.14 7.09
CA VAL A 72 34.62 -2.15 7.89
C VAL A 72 35.80 -1.86 6.95
N SER A 73 36.26 -0.61 7.02
CA SER A 73 37.66 -0.17 7.09
C SER A 73 38.69 -0.84 6.18
N GLY A 74 39.07 -0.14 5.10
CA GLY A 74 40.30 -0.39 4.36
C GLY A 74 41.35 0.70 4.66
N ASP A 75 41.78 0.80 5.92
CA ASP A 75 43.04 1.44 6.27
C ASP A 75 44.00 0.34 6.76
N ALA A 76 44.92 -0.05 5.89
CA ALA A 76 46.17 -0.70 6.27
C ALA A 76 47.26 -0.09 5.39
N GLY A 77 47.99 0.85 5.97
CA GLY A 77 49.25 1.32 5.39
C GLY A 77 50.32 0.25 5.48
N SER A 78 51.24 0.27 4.53
CA SER A 78 52.69 0.16 4.68
C SER A 78 53.34 0.67 3.41
#